data_AF-A0AAV0RUV7-F1
#
_entry.id   AF-A0AAV0RUV7-F1
#
_cell.length_a   1.000
_cell.length_b   1.000
_cell.length_c   1.000
_cell.angle_alpha   90.00
_cell.angle_beta   90.00
_cell.angle_gamma   90.00
#
_symmetry.space_group_name_H-M   'P 1'
#
loop_
_entity.id
_entity.type
_entity.pdbx_description
1 polymer ?
#
loop_
_entity_poly.entity_id
_entity_poly.type
_entity_poly.pdbx_seq_one_letter_code
_entity_poly.pdbx_strand_id
1 'polypeptide(L)'
;MTLDINYLRGTMAAVLSMLQHSTCPENLSFHFLSAHSEPELSASINQTFPYLTFRIYNFNPNWVRGKISRSIRQALDQPLNYARIYLADILPSEVGRVIYFDSDIIVVDDIDKLWNVTWKVRSSRRPSTATPTSPRTSPTGFGPTGSWLGPSRGGGHVTSTRV
;
A
#
# COMPACT_ATOMS: atom_id res chain seq x y z
N MET A 1 -13.67 -1.12 -0.25
CA MET A 1 -13.75 -0.96 1.23
C MET A 1 -13.35 -2.28 1.87
N THR A 2 -12.78 -2.27 3.08
CA THR A 2 -12.68 -3.50 3.88
C THR A 2 -14.05 -3.88 4.43
N LEU A 3 -14.30 -5.18 4.58
CA LEU A 3 -15.58 -5.73 5.01
C LEU A 3 -15.33 -6.91 5.95
N ASP A 4 -15.83 -6.79 7.18
CA ASP A 4 -15.97 -7.86 8.16
C ASP A 4 -17.26 -7.62 8.97
N ILE A 5 -17.55 -8.51 9.92
CA ILE A 5 -18.77 -8.43 10.73
C ILE A 5 -18.85 -7.17 11.61
N ASN A 6 -17.71 -6.66 12.07
CA ASN A 6 -17.64 -5.47 12.91
C ASN A 6 -17.92 -4.20 12.08
N TYR A 7 -17.50 -4.20 10.82
CA TYR A 7 -17.64 -3.08 9.90
C TYR A 7 -18.88 -3.16 9.00
N LEU A 8 -19.64 -4.25 9.04
CA LEU A 8 -20.80 -4.46 8.18
C LEU A 8 -21.79 -3.29 8.30
N ARG A 9 -22.21 -2.91 9.51
CA ARG A 9 -23.19 -1.84 9.72
C ARG A 9 -22.77 -0.51 9.10
N GLY A 10 -21.52 -0.11 9.34
CA GLY A 10 -20.97 1.12 8.76
C GLY A 10 -20.87 1.03 7.24
N THR A 11 -20.45 -0.12 6.71
CA THR A 11 -20.39 -0.37 5.26
C THR A 11 -21.78 -0.26 4.62
N MET A 12 -22.82 -0.83 5.24
CA MET A 12 -24.20 -0.72 4.74
C MET A 12 -24.67 0.73 4.70
N ALA A 13 -24.36 1.53 5.73
CA ALA A 13 -24.68 2.95 5.77
C ALA A 13 -23.92 3.74 4.69
N ALA A 14 -22.63 3.46 4.51
CA ALA A 14 -21.81 4.09 3.48
C ALA A 14 -22.34 3.78 2.07
N VAL A 15 -22.62 2.50 1.77
CA VAL A 15 -23.22 2.07 0.49
C VAL A 15 -24.56 2.76 0.25
N LEU A 16 -25.47 2.74 1.23
CA LEU A 16 -26.76 3.42 1.11
C LEU A 16 -26.59 4.91 0.82
N SER A 17 -25.70 5.59 1.54
CA SER A 17 -25.45 7.02 1.34
C SER A 17 -24.91 7.32 -0.06
N MET A 18 -24.04 6.48 -0.63
CA MET A 18 -23.56 6.63 -2.00
C MET A 18 -24.67 6.42 -3.03
N LEU A 19 -25.50 5.40 -2.84
CA LEU A 19 -26.64 5.14 -3.73
C LEU A 19 -27.66 6.28 -3.69
N GLN A 20 -27.87 6.90 -2.53
CA GLN A 20 -28.84 8.00 -2.37
C GLN A 20 -28.38 9.34 -2.96
N HIS A 21 -27.06 9.61 -2.95
CA HIS A 21 -26.53 10.92 -3.36
C HIS A 21 -25.88 10.92 -4.75
N SER A 22 -25.75 9.76 -5.41
CA SER A 22 -25.19 9.70 -6.76
C SER A 22 -26.24 9.97 -7.83
N THR A 23 -25.89 10.75 -8.86
CA THR A 23 -26.82 11.05 -9.98
C THR A 23 -27.21 9.80 -10.77
N CYS A 24 -26.28 8.86 -10.94
CA CYS A 24 -26.50 7.58 -11.63
C CYS A 24 -25.98 6.40 -10.77
N PRO A 25 -26.75 5.91 -9.78
CA PRO A 25 -26.32 4.84 -8.87
C PRO A 25 -25.97 3.52 -9.56
N GLU A 26 -26.56 3.25 -10.72
CA GLU A 26 -26.31 2.07 -11.56
C GLU A 26 -24.88 2.00 -12.11
N ASN A 27 -24.17 3.13 -12.17
CA ASN A 27 -22.77 3.18 -12.59
C ASN A 27 -21.80 2.85 -11.45
N LEU A 28 -22.30 2.65 -10.23
CA LEU A 28 -21.46 2.29 -9.09
C LEU A 28 -21.19 0.78 -9.05
N SER A 29 -19.92 0.41 -8.93
CA SER A 29 -19.49 -0.95 -8.66
C SER A 29 -18.68 -1.00 -7.36
N PHE A 30 -19.07 -1.88 -6.46
CA PHE A 30 -18.48 -1.97 -5.12
C PHE A 30 -17.49 -3.13 -5.02
N HIS A 31 -16.26 -2.83 -4.64
CA HIS A 31 -15.22 -3.82 -4.37
C HIS A 31 -14.96 -3.90 -2.87
N PHE A 32 -15.31 -5.02 -2.26
CA PHE A 32 -15.12 -5.31 -0.84
C PHE A 32 -13.92 -6.23 -0.62
N LEU A 33 -13.15 -5.98 0.43
CA LEU A 33 -12.01 -6.80 0.83
C LEU A 33 -12.31 -7.47 2.16
N SER A 34 -12.25 -8.79 2.24
CA SER A 34 -12.45 -9.54 3.48
C SER A 34 -11.24 -10.40 3.80
N ALA A 35 -10.91 -10.60 5.07
CA ALA A 35 -9.86 -11.55 5.47
C ALA A 35 -10.32 -13.01 5.44
N HIS A 36 -11.64 -13.23 5.53
CA HIS A 36 -12.25 -14.55 5.62
C HIS A 36 -13.41 -14.68 4.64
N SER A 37 -13.66 -15.90 4.17
CA SER A 37 -14.84 -16.20 3.37
C SER A 37 -16.03 -16.28 4.31
N GLU A 38 -16.83 -15.21 4.34
CA GLU A 38 -18.01 -15.08 5.19
C GLU A 38 -19.26 -14.96 4.31
N PRO A 39 -19.93 -16.09 3.97
CA PRO A 39 -21.13 -16.07 3.12
C PRO A 39 -22.22 -15.14 3.65
N GLU A 40 -22.33 -15.02 4.98
CA GLU A 40 -23.30 -14.17 5.66
C GLU A 40 -23.16 -12.68 5.31
N LEU A 41 -21.93 -12.19 5.06
CA LEU A 41 -21.70 -10.81 4.65
C LEU A 41 -22.28 -10.57 3.26
N SER A 42 -22.02 -11.49 2.33
CA SER A 42 -22.56 -11.42 0.97
C SER A 42 -24.09 -11.52 0.96
N ALA A 43 -24.66 -12.40 1.79
CA ALA A 43 -26.11 -12.55 1.94
C ALA A 43 -26.76 -11.29 2.50
N SER A 44 -26.15 -10.67 3.52
CA SER A 44 -26.65 -9.44 4.14
C SER A 44 -26.68 -8.26 3.15
N ILE A 45 -25.63 -8.11 2.35
CA ILE A 45 -25.55 -7.08 1.30
C ILE A 45 -26.60 -7.34 0.22
N ASN A 46 -26.69 -8.57 -0.30
CA ASN A 46 -27.67 -8.95 -1.32
C ASN A 46 -29.12 -8.76 -0.85
N GLN A 47 -29.42 -9.11 0.39
CA GLN A 47 -30.77 -8.97 0.94
C GLN A 47 -31.18 -7.49 1.07
N THR A 48 -30.23 -6.62 1.42
CA THR A 48 -30.52 -5.19 1.61
C THR A 48 -30.48 -4.41 0.30
N PHE A 49 -29.59 -4.78 -0.61
CA PHE A 49 -29.39 -4.12 -1.91
C PHE A 49 -29.43 -5.15 -3.05
N PRO A 50 -30.62 -5.64 -3.44
CA PRO A 50 -30.76 -6.75 -4.39
C PRO A 50 -30.18 -6.50 -5.79
N TYR A 51 -30.02 -5.23 -6.15
CA TYR A 51 -29.51 -4.80 -7.46
C TYR A 51 -28.09 -4.21 -7.38
N LEU A 52 -27.42 -4.33 -6.23
CA LEU A 52 -26.07 -3.80 -6.06
C LEU A 52 -25.08 -4.60 -6.88
N THR A 53 -24.32 -3.91 -7.74
CA THR A 53 -23.17 -4.54 -8.39
C THR A 53 -21.99 -4.54 -7.41
N PHE A 54 -21.64 -5.70 -6.88
CA PHE A 54 -20.47 -5.82 -6.01
C PHE A 54 -19.67 -7.12 -6.19
N ARG A 55 -18.43 -7.09 -5.73
CA ARG A 55 -17.54 -8.26 -5.62
C ARG A 55 -16.82 -8.23 -4.27
N ILE A 56 -16.65 -9.40 -3.67
CA ILE A 56 -15.86 -9.59 -2.45
C ILE A 56 -14.57 -10.32 -2.83
N TYR A 57 -13.44 -9.75 -2.42
CA TYR A 57 -12.10 -10.31 -2.63
C TYR A 57 -11.50 -10.72 -1.29
N ASN A 58 -10.86 -11.89 -1.28
CA ASN A 58 -10.17 -12.39 -0.10
C ASN A 58 -8.77 -11.76 -0.01
N PHE A 59 -8.51 -11.06 1.08
CA PHE A 59 -7.19 -10.57 1.45
C PHE A 59 -6.35 -11.72 1.99
N ASN A 60 -5.16 -11.94 1.44
CA ASN A 60 -4.25 -12.97 1.91
C ASN A 60 -3.44 -12.47 3.12
N PRO A 61 -3.71 -12.94 4.35
CA PRO A 61 -3.00 -12.46 5.54
C PRO A 61 -1.50 -12.77 5.51
N ASN A 62 -1.05 -13.71 4.68
CA ASN A 62 0.37 -14.02 4.53
C ASN A 62 1.18 -12.86 3.97
N TRP A 63 0.56 -11.93 3.23
CA TRP A 63 1.26 -10.76 2.70
C TRP A 63 1.80 -9.82 3.77
N VAL A 64 1.22 -9.87 4.97
CA VAL A 64 1.62 -9.03 6.12
C VAL A 64 2.17 -9.85 7.28
N ARG A 65 2.32 -11.16 7.11
CA ARG A 65 2.90 -12.04 8.11
C ARG A 65 4.33 -11.59 8.45
N GLY A 66 4.59 -11.40 9.74
CA GLY A 66 5.90 -10.93 10.22
C GLY A 66 6.22 -9.46 9.93
N LYS A 67 5.33 -8.73 9.25
CA LYS A 67 5.45 -7.26 9.04
C LYS A 67 4.72 -6.46 10.11
N ILE A 68 3.82 -7.10 10.85
CA ILE A 68 3.05 -6.50 11.93
C ILE A 68 3.72 -6.84 13.25
N SER A 69 4.29 -5.83 13.91
CA SER A 69 4.74 -5.96 15.29
C SER A 69 3.53 -5.98 16.21
N ARG A 70 3.52 -6.89 17.21
CA ARG A 70 2.43 -6.96 18.18
C ARG A 70 2.21 -5.61 18.84
N SER A 71 1.01 -5.07 18.70
CA SER A 71 0.60 -3.83 19.32
C SER A 71 -0.01 -4.09 20.69
N ILE A 72 0.05 -3.07 21.56
CA ILE A 72 -0.75 -3.05 22.80
C ILE A 72 -2.25 -3.09 22.44
N ARG A 73 -2.63 -2.55 21.27
CA ARG A 73 -3.99 -2.61 20.74
C ARG A 73 -4.09 -3.73 19.72
N GLN A 74 -4.65 -4.86 20.13
CA GLN A 74 -4.88 -6.04 19.29
C GLN A 74 -5.68 -5.75 18.01
N ALA A 75 -6.50 -4.68 18.01
CA ALA A 75 -7.21 -4.20 16.82
C ALA A 75 -6.27 -3.70 15.71
N LEU A 76 -5.07 -3.21 16.04
CA LEU A 76 -4.04 -2.78 15.07
C LEU A 76 -3.27 -3.97 14.46
N ASP A 77 -3.40 -5.15 15.06
CA ASP A 77 -2.72 -6.36 14.59
C ASP A 77 -3.52 -7.11 13.50
N GLN A 78 -4.73 -6.64 13.18
CA GLN A 78 -5.60 -7.27 12.19
C GLN A 78 -5.01 -7.11 10.77
N PRO A 79 -4.74 -8.21 10.05
CA PRO A 79 -4.19 -8.17 8.71
C PRO A 79 -4.99 -7.28 7.74
N LEU A 80 -6.32 -7.27 7.89
CA LEU A 80 -7.23 -6.53 7.02
C LEU A 80 -7.00 -5.01 7.04
N ASN A 81 -6.45 -4.46 8.13
CA ASN A 81 -6.09 -3.03 8.23
C ASN A 81 -5.06 -2.59 7.19
N TYR A 82 -4.27 -3.53 6.66
CA TYR A 82 -3.22 -3.27 5.69
C TYR A 82 -3.69 -3.52 4.25
N ALA A 83 -4.92 -4.00 4.05
CA ALA A 83 -5.42 -4.41 2.74
C ALA A 83 -5.42 -3.26 1.71
N ARG A 84 -5.63 -2.01 2.15
CA ARG A 84 -5.58 -0.82 1.30
C ARG A 84 -4.25 -0.68 0.54
N ILE A 85 -3.15 -1.11 1.14
CA ILE A 85 -1.80 -1.02 0.54
C ILE A 85 -1.67 -1.96 -0.66
N TYR A 86 -2.38 -3.09 -0.63
CA TYR A 86 -2.27 -4.15 -1.65
C TYR A 86 -3.43 -4.11 -2.67
N LEU A 87 -4.17 -3.00 -2.77
CA LEU A 87 -5.30 -2.89 -3.70
C LEU A 87 -4.94 -3.27 -5.14
N ALA A 88 -3.75 -2.86 -5.61
CA ALA A 88 -3.28 -3.17 -6.96
C ALA A 88 -3.00 -4.67 -7.17
N ASP A 89 -2.67 -5.41 -6.11
CA ASP A 89 -2.43 -6.86 -6.16
C ASP A 89 -3.73 -7.67 -5.98
N ILE A 90 -4.76 -7.08 -5.35
CA ILE A 90 -6.04 -7.76 -5.06
C ILE A 90 -7.06 -7.57 -6.18
N LEU A 91 -7.14 -6.36 -6.73
CA LEU A 91 -8.14 -6.03 -7.72
C LEU A 91 -7.75 -6.62 -9.09
N PRO A 92 -8.73 -7.04 -9.91
CA PRO A 92 -8.47 -7.52 -11.26
C PRO A 92 -7.77 -6.45 -12.10
N SER A 93 -6.92 -6.87 -13.05
CA SER A 93 -6.14 -5.98 -13.93
C SER A 93 -7.01 -5.04 -14.78
N GLU A 94 -8.27 -5.38 -14.98
CA GLU A 94 -9.25 -4.57 -15.72
C GLU A 94 -9.70 -3.33 -14.92
N VAL A 95 -9.49 -3.31 -13.60
CA VAL A 95 -9.87 -2.20 -12.74
C VAL A 95 -8.80 -1.11 -12.78
N GLY A 96 -8.95 -0.13 -13.68
CA GLY A 96 -7.98 0.94 -13.89
C GLY A 96 -7.99 2.08 -12.86
N ARG A 97 -9.11 2.29 -12.15
CA ARG A 97 -9.26 3.34 -11.14
C ARG A 97 -10.26 2.91 -10.07
N VAL A 98 -9.98 3.25 -8.81
CA VAL A 98 -10.92 3.08 -7.68
C VAL A 98 -10.85 4.27 -6.74
N ILE A 99 -11.95 4.54 -6.04
CA ILE A 99 -11.97 5.38 -4.84
C ILE A 99 -12.07 4.44 -3.64
N TYR A 100 -11.10 4.52 -2.73
CA TYR A 100 -11.13 3.72 -1.52
C TYR A 100 -11.78 4.51 -0.38
N PHE A 101 -12.76 3.89 0.28
CA PHE A 101 -13.38 4.37 1.51
C PHE A 101 -13.22 3.39 2.66
N ASP A 102 -13.16 3.95 3.87
CA ASP A 102 -13.30 3.24 5.13
C ASP A 102 -14.79 3.05 5.47
N SER A 103 -15.10 2.11 6.36
CA SER A 103 -16.50 1.76 6.69
C SER A 103 -17.22 2.77 7.59
N ASP A 104 -16.54 3.82 8.03
CA ASP A 104 -17.03 4.82 8.98
C ASP A 104 -17.34 6.17 8.33
N ILE A 105 -17.62 6.17 7.03
CA ILE A 105 -17.99 7.36 6.27
C ILE A 105 -19.48 7.41 5.93
N ILE A 106 -19.97 8.63 5.69
CA ILE A 106 -21.25 8.91 5.04
C ILE A 106 -20.98 9.89 3.89
N VAL A 107 -21.48 9.54 2.70
CA VAL A 107 -21.37 10.38 1.51
C VAL A 107 -22.64 11.24 1.40
N VAL A 108 -22.48 12.55 1.28
CA VAL A 108 -23.58 13.54 1.29
C VAL A 108 -23.68 14.33 -0.02
N ASP A 109 -22.89 13.98 -1.03
CA ASP A 109 -22.89 14.62 -2.35
C ASP A 109 -22.49 13.61 -3.43
N ASP A 110 -22.68 13.96 -4.71
CA ASP A 110 -22.41 13.09 -5.84
C ASP A 110 -20.92 12.71 -5.93
N ILE A 111 -20.66 11.40 -5.87
CA ILE A 111 -19.31 10.85 -5.92
C ILE A 111 -18.63 11.05 -7.27
N ASP A 112 -19.40 11.27 -8.35
CA ASP A 112 -18.85 11.56 -9.67
C ASP A 112 -17.96 12.82 -9.66
N LYS A 113 -18.27 13.77 -8.76
CA LYS A 113 -17.43 14.96 -8.51
C LYS A 113 -16.03 14.57 -8.05
N LEU A 114 -15.91 13.57 -7.17
CA LEU A 114 -14.63 13.05 -6.70
C LEU A 114 -13.95 12.19 -7.77
N TRP A 115 -14.72 11.40 -8.52
CA TRP A 115 -14.21 10.55 -9.59
C TRP A 115 -13.53 11.33 -10.71
N ASN A 116 -14.09 12.48 -11.09
CA ASN A 116 -13.61 13.31 -12.19
C ASN A 116 -12.45 14.26 -11.82
N VAL A 117 -11.92 14.17 -10.61
CA VAL A 117 -10.72 14.92 -10.22
C VAL A 117 -9.51 14.46 -11.06
N THR A 118 -8.85 15.42 -11.71
CA THR A 118 -7.63 15.16 -12.49
C THR A 118 -6.41 15.15 -11.57
N TRP A 119 -5.69 14.01 -11.54
CA TRP A 119 -4.45 13.88 -10.79
C TRP A 119 -3.28 14.43 -11.59
N LYS A 120 -2.52 15.37 -11.01
CA LYS A 120 -1.23 15.74 -11.58
C LYS A 120 -0.22 14.64 -11.25
N VAL A 121 0.22 13.90 -12.27
CA VAL A 121 1.38 13.02 -12.13
C VAL A 121 2.59 13.91 -11.85
N ARG A 122 3.09 13.85 -10.63
CA ARG A 122 4.32 14.56 -10.27
C ARG A 122 5.47 13.83 -10.96
N SER A 123 5.91 14.34 -12.11
CA SER A 123 7.09 13.82 -12.80
C SER A 123 8.30 14.02 -11.89
N SER A 124 8.75 12.95 -11.26
CA SER A 124 10.06 12.89 -10.62
C SER A 124 11.11 12.91 -11.71
N ARG A 125 11.44 14.10 -12.23
CA ARG A 125 12.71 14.29 -12.92
C ARG A 125 13.81 13.92 -11.92
N ARG A 126 14.35 12.70 -12.01
CA ARG A 126 15.65 12.39 -11.43
C ARG A 126 16.63 13.39 -12.06
N PRO A 127 17.39 14.17 -11.28
CA PRO A 127 18.49 14.94 -11.83
C PRO A 127 19.42 13.94 -12.53
N SER A 128 19.69 14.15 -13.82
CA SER A 128 20.75 13.42 -14.51
C SER A 128 22.03 13.63 -13.71
N THR A 129 22.56 12.56 -13.12
CA THR A 129 23.90 12.54 -12.56
C THR A 129 24.85 13.00 -13.65
N ALA A 130 25.35 14.23 -13.53
CA ALA A 130 26.46 14.70 -14.34
C ALA A 130 27.64 13.78 -14.05
N THR A 131 28.07 13.04 -15.05
CA THR A 131 29.29 12.23 -15.01
C THR A 131 30.46 13.16 -14.71
N PRO A 132 31.28 12.93 -13.66
CA PRO A 132 32.47 13.73 -13.45
C PRO A 132 33.44 13.44 -14.60
N THR A 133 33.80 14.46 -15.36
CA THR A 133 34.89 14.38 -16.32
C THR A 133 36.20 14.20 -15.55
N SER A 134 36.87 13.06 -15.76
CA SER A 134 38.18 12.77 -15.16
C SER A 134 39.21 13.84 -15.57
N PRO A 135 40.03 14.38 -14.64
CA PRO A 135 41.12 15.25 -15.01
C PRO A 135 42.25 14.43 -15.65
N ARG A 136 42.61 14.81 -16.87
CA ARG A 136 43.77 14.27 -17.60
C ARG A 136 45.04 14.73 -16.89
N THR A 137 45.73 13.82 -16.19
CA THR A 137 47.09 14.06 -15.70
C THR A 137 48.07 13.26 -16.57
N SER A 138 49.00 13.97 -17.21
CA SER A 138 50.16 13.39 -17.89
C SER A 138 51.36 13.56 -16.95
N PRO A 139 52.11 12.50 -16.60
CA PRO A 139 53.28 12.64 -15.73
C PRO A 139 54.53 12.91 -16.56
N THR A 140 55.10 14.11 -16.46
CA THR A 140 56.52 14.36 -16.75
C THR A 140 57.28 14.24 -15.44
N GLY A 141 58.21 13.29 -15.38
CA GLY A 141 58.85 12.84 -14.16
C GLY A 141 59.95 13.75 -13.62
N PHE A 142 60.38 13.42 -12.40
CA PHE A 142 61.69 13.72 -11.85
C PHE A 142 62.02 12.70 -10.74
N GLY A 143 63.11 11.96 -10.94
CA GLY A 143 64.19 11.75 -9.96
C GLY A 143 63.94 10.94 -8.68
N PRO A 144 64.71 9.86 -8.40
CA PRO A 144 64.59 9.03 -7.20
C PRO A 144 65.43 9.56 -6.03
N THR A 145 65.11 9.17 -4.79
CA THR A 145 66.04 8.65 -3.75
C THR A 145 65.33 8.52 -2.39
N GLY A 146 65.68 7.46 -1.63
CA GLY A 146 65.45 7.32 -0.18
C GLY A 146 64.28 6.39 0.20
N SER A 147 64.48 5.09 0.39
CA SER A 147 65.04 4.41 1.58
C SER A 147 64.03 4.13 2.72
N TRP A 148 63.67 2.84 2.82
CA TRP A 148 63.48 2.02 4.03
C TRP A 148 62.22 2.09 4.92
N LEU A 149 61.68 0.87 5.12
CA LEU A 149 61.08 0.24 6.33
C LEU A 149 59.62 0.53 6.70
N GLY A 150 58.82 -0.54 6.64
CA GLY A 150 57.57 -0.69 7.41
C GLY A 150 57.84 -0.91 8.91
N PRO A 151 56.79 -1.14 9.70
CA PRO A 151 56.50 -2.54 10.00
C PRO A 151 55.02 -2.93 10.09
N SER A 152 54.81 -4.22 9.83
CA SER A 152 53.67 -5.05 10.16
C SER A 152 53.49 -5.22 11.68
N ARG A 153 52.24 -5.37 12.14
CA ARG A 153 51.79 -6.19 13.29
C ARG A 153 50.24 -6.18 13.25
N GLY A 154 49.58 -7.31 13.01
CA GLY A 154 49.26 -8.32 14.04
C GLY A 154 47.97 -7.88 14.73
N GLY A 155 46.79 -8.46 14.45
CA GLY A 155 46.41 -9.81 14.84
C GLY A 155 45.57 -9.71 16.13
N GLY A 156 44.29 -10.08 16.09
CA GLY A 156 43.43 -10.03 17.28
C GLY A 156 41.95 -10.23 16.98
N HIS A 157 41.55 -11.48 16.85
CA HIS A 157 40.18 -11.95 16.79
C HIS A 157 39.65 -12.08 18.23
N VAL A 158 38.53 -11.46 18.58
CA VAL A 158 37.72 -11.84 19.75
C VAL A 158 36.24 -11.68 19.42
N THR A 159 35.57 -12.82 19.29
CA THR A 159 34.12 -13.03 19.38
C THR A 159 33.69 -12.95 20.84
N SER A 160 32.54 -12.31 21.11
CA SER A 160 31.75 -12.62 22.32
C SER A 160 30.26 -12.39 22.05
N THR A 161 29.49 -13.42 22.39
CA THR A 161 28.03 -13.54 22.29
C THR A 161 27.44 -13.48 23.71
N ARG A 162 26.12 -13.22 23.77
CA ARG A 162 25.17 -13.26 24.91
C ARG A 162 25.08 -11.95 25.71
N VAL A 163 23.88 -11.49 26.08
CA VAL A 163 22.63 -12.21 26.41
C VAL A 163 21.46 -11.82 25.51
#